data_AF-A0A832CZF8-F1
#
_entry.id   AF-A0A832CZF8-F1
#
_cell.length_a   1.000
_cell.length_b   1.000
_cell.length_c   1.000
_cell.angle_alpha   90.00
_cell.angle_beta   90.00
_cell.angle_gamma   90.00
#
_symmetry.space_group_name_H-M   'P 1'
#
loop_
_entity.id
_entity.type
_entity.pdbx_description
1 polymer ?
#
loop_
_entity_poly.entity_id
_entity_poly.type
_entity_poly.pdbx_seq_one_letter_code
_entity_poly.pdbx_strand_id
1 'polypeptide(L)' 'MKPEVRSITLLVISLTTPVLILASIGEERPDAYVAVEILAYYIVTIIDPLIRRIAKLTIIDLILMLIFIAIVIYRVMEII' A
#
# COMPACT_ATOMS: atom_id res chain seq x y z
N MET A 1 0.72 -11.37 -22.99
CA MET A 1 0.59 -9.98 -22.50
C MET A 1 2.00 -9.40 -22.34
N LYS A 2 2.24 -8.14 -22.75
CA LYS A 2 3.57 -7.52 -22.55
C LYS A 2 3.88 -7.47 -21.04
N PRO A 3 5.14 -7.69 -20.62
CA PRO A 3 5.51 -7.77 -19.19
C PRO A 3 5.11 -6.51 -18.41
N GLU A 4 5.27 -5.33 -19.01
CA GLU A 4 4.87 -4.03 -18.43
C GLU A 4 3.37 -3.96 -18.11
N VAL A 5 2.52 -4.46 -19.02
CA VAL A 5 1.07 -4.48 -18.84
C VAL A 5 0.69 -5.40 -17.68
N ARG A 6 1.40 -6.53 -17.53
CA ARG A 6 1.19 -7.44 -16.39
C ARG A 6 1.53 -6.77 -15.06
N SER A 7 2.67 -6.09 -14.98
CA SER A 7 3.11 -5.39 -13.77
C SER A 7 2.12 -4.30 -13.36
N ILE A 8 1.62 -3.52 -14.33
CA ILE A 8 0.62 -2.47 -14.08
C ILE A 8 -0.71 -3.09 -13.63
N THR A 9 -1.19 -4.15 -14.29
CA THR A 9 -2.43 -4.83 -13.87
C THR A 9 -2.33 -5.37 -12.45
N LEU A 10 -1.20 -5.99 -12.09
CA LEU A 10 -0.97 -6.48 -10.73
C LEU A 10 -1.01 -5.34 -9.72
N LEU A 11 -0.34 -4.22 -10.02
CA LEU A 11 -0.35 -3.04 -9.16
C LEU A 11 -1.78 -2.51 -8.92
N VAL A 12 -2.56 -2.33 -9.99
CA VAL A 12 -3.93 -1.82 -9.89
C VAL A 12 -4.80 -2.76 -9.03
N ILE A 13 -4.78 -4.06 -9.33
CA ILE A 13 -5.60 -5.04 -8.59
C ILE A 13 -5.23 -5.06 -7.11
N SER A 14 -3.94 -5.06 -6.80
CA SER A 14 -3.47 -5.11 -5.42
C SER A 14 -3.78 -3.85 -4.63
N LEU A 15 -3.88 -2.68 -5.25
CA LEU A 15 -4.31 -1.45 -4.57
C LEU A 15 -5.84 -1.41 -4.40
N THR A 16 -6.63 -1.81 -5.42
CA THR A 16 -8.09 -1.71 -5.33
C THR A 16 -8.75 -2.78 -4.46
N THR A 17 -8.22 -3.99 -4.43
CA THR A 17 -8.86 -5.13 -3.73
C THR A 17 -8.98 -4.91 -2.23
N PRO A 18 -7.93 -4.46 -1.51
CA PRO A 18 -8.01 -4.28 -0.06
C PRO A 18 -9.00 -3.20 0.35
N VAL A 19 -9.11 -2.11 -0.43
CA VAL A 19 -10.11 -1.04 -0.19
C VAL A 19 -11.52 -1.59 -0.27
N LEU A 20 -11.81 -2.40 -1.30
CA LEU A 20 -13.12 -3.04 -1.45
C LEU A 20 -13.43 -3.99 -0.29
N ILE A 21 -12.43 -4.74 0.18
CA ILE A 21 -12.59 -5.64 1.33
C ILE A 21 -12.90 -4.83 2.60
N LEU A 22 -12.11 -3.81 2.91
CA LEU A 22 -12.32 -2.96 4.08
C LEU A 22 -13.69 -2.27 4.04
N ALA A 23 -14.08 -1.74 2.88
CA ALA A 23 -15.40 -1.14 2.70
C ALA A 23 -16.53 -2.16 2.91
N SER A 24 -16.35 -3.40 2.42
CA SER A 24 -17.37 -4.46 2.56
C SER A 24 -17.59 -4.93 4.00
N ILE A 25 -16.57 -4.82 4.87
CA ILE A 25 -16.68 -5.16 6.31
C ILE A 25 -17.11 -3.97 7.17
N GLY A 26 -17.40 -2.81 6.56
CA GLY A 26 -17.83 -1.60 7.27
C GLY A 26 -16.71 -0.92 8.05
N GLU A 27 -15.46 -1.03 7.60
CA GLU A 27 -14.37 -0.26 8.21
C GLU A 27 -14.58 1.25 7.96
N GLU A 28 -14.64 2.05 9.01
CA GLU A 28 -14.86 3.51 8.90
C GLU A 28 -13.56 4.30 9.09
N ARG A 29 -12.50 3.67 9.60
CA ARG A 29 -11.26 4.35 9.97
C ARG A 29 -10.39 4.63 8.74
N PRO A 30 -10.18 5.91 8.35
CA PRO A 30 -9.48 6.24 7.10
C PRO A 30 -8.00 5.80 7.11
N ASP A 31 -7.35 5.82 8.25
CA ASP A 31 -5.97 5.36 8.45
C ASP A 31 -5.82 3.84 8.30
N ALA A 32 -6.87 3.05 8.54
CA ALA A 32 -6.85 1.61 8.26
C ALA A 32 -6.74 1.35 6.74
N TYR A 33 -7.50 2.12 5.93
CA TYR A 33 -7.39 2.07 4.47
C TYR A 33 -5.97 2.44 3.99
N VAL A 34 -5.44 3.54 4.52
CA VAL A 34 -4.09 4.01 4.15
C VAL A 34 -3.02 2.98 4.54
N ALA A 35 -3.11 2.41 5.74
CA ALA A 35 -2.14 1.41 6.21
C ALA A 35 -2.15 0.15 5.33
N VAL A 36 -3.33 -0.31 4.92
CA VAL A 36 -3.46 -1.50 4.07
C VAL A 36 -2.99 -1.22 2.64
N GLU A 37 -3.22 -0.01 2.11
CA GLU A 37 -2.67 0.41 0.81
C GLU A 37 -1.14 0.47 0.81
N ILE A 38 -0.54 1.00 1.88
CA ILE A 38 0.92 0.98 2.07
C ILE A 38 1.44 -0.46 2.06
N LEU A 39 0.77 -1.36 2.78
CA LEU A 39 1.14 -2.78 2.79
C LEU A 39 1.02 -3.42 1.40
N ALA A 40 -0.08 -3.17 0.69
CA ALA A 40 -0.30 -3.70 -0.66
C ALA A 40 0.79 -3.22 -1.64
N TYR A 41 1.15 -1.94 -1.57
CA TYR A 41 2.26 -1.37 -2.33
C TYR A 41 3.58 -2.13 -2.08
N TYR A 42 3.95 -2.39 -0.82
CA TYR A 42 5.18 -3.13 -0.52
C TYR A 42 5.14 -4.57 -1.01
N ILE A 43 4.00 -5.25 -0.86
CA ILE A 43 3.83 -6.63 -1.36
C ILE A 43 4.04 -6.68 -2.88
N VAL A 44 3.38 -5.80 -3.64
CA VAL A 44 3.49 -5.78 -5.11
C VAL A 44 4.91 -5.49 -5.57
N THR A 45 5.55 -4.48 -4.96
CA THR A 45 6.91 -4.08 -5.34
C THR A 45 7.96 -5.12 -4.95
N ILE A 46 7.66 -6.04 -4.04
CA ILE A 46 8.49 -7.22 -3.73
C ILE A 46 8.27 -8.32 -4.80
N ILE A 47 7.00 -8.58 -5.17
CA ILE A 47 6.63 -9.62 -6.14
C ILE A 47 7.11 -9.29 -7.55
N ASP A 48 7.09 -8.01 -7.93
CA ASP A 48 7.51 -7.55 -9.25
C ASP A 48 8.63 -6.48 -9.16
N PRO A 49 9.91 -6.90 -9.18
CA PRO A 49 11.06 -6.01 -9.07
C PRO A 49 11.20 -5.04 -10.26
N LEU A 50 10.52 -5.31 -11.37
CA LEU A 50 10.52 -4.46 -12.57
C LEU A 50 9.92 -3.08 -12.25
N ILE A 51 8.92 -3.05 -11.37
CA ILE A 51 8.31 -1.81 -10.85
C ILE A 51 9.35 -0.98 -10.10
N ARG A 52 10.14 -1.60 -9.21
CA ARG A 52 11.21 -0.91 -8.47
C ARG A 52 12.32 -0.40 -9.39
N ARG A 53 12.70 -1.20 -10.39
CA ARG A 53 13.80 -0.88 -11.32
C ARG A 53 13.48 0.33 -12.22
N ILE A 54 12.24 0.48 -12.65
CA ILE A 54 11.83 1.58 -13.55
C ILE A 54 11.71 2.91 -12.80
N ALA A 55 11.13 2.90 -11.59
CA ALA A 55 10.64 4.12 -10.96
C ALA A 55 11.53 4.71 -9.85
N LYS A 56 12.67 4.09 -9.50
CA LYS A 56 13.60 4.56 -8.43
C LYS A 56 12.83 4.98 -7.15
N LEU A 57 12.01 4.07 -6.65
CA LEU A 57 10.98 4.33 -5.64
C LEU A 57 11.50 4.61 -4.21
N THR A 58 12.80 4.82 -4.01
CA THR A 58 13.40 4.96 -2.67
C THR A 58 12.79 6.10 -1.85
N ILE A 59 12.46 7.22 -2.50
CA ILE A 59 11.81 8.36 -1.83
C ILE A 59 10.37 8.02 -1.46
N ILE A 60 9.64 7.32 -2.34
CA ILE A 60 8.27 6.87 -2.09
C ILE A 60 8.26 5.87 -0.93
N ASP A 61 9.19 4.91 -0.93
CA ASP A 61 9.35 3.96 0.17
C ASP A 61 9.60 4.68 1.51
N LEU A 62 10.44 5.72 1.53
CA LEU A 62 10.68 6.49 2.74
C LEU A 62 9.40 7.21 3.22
N ILE A 63 8.68 7.87 2.32
CA ILE A 63 7.46 8.62 2.64
C ILE A 63 6.38 7.67 3.18
N LEU A 64 6.14 6.55 2.50
CA LEU A 64 5.12 5.58 2.92
C LEU A 64 5.47 4.97 4.28
N MET A 65 6.76 4.70 4.54
CA MET A 65 7.20 4.21 5.85
C MET A 65 6.98 5.25 6.96
N LEU A 66 7.28 6.53 6.70
CA LEU A 66 7.02 7.60 7.67
C LEU A 66 5.53 7.78 7.96
N ILE A 67 4.68 7.71 6.93
CA ILE A 67 3.21 7.76 7.10
C ILE A 67 2.74 6.58 7.96
N PHE A 68 3.22 5.37 7.67
CA PHE A 68 2.85 4.17 8.44
C PHE A 68 3.25 4.30 9.92
N ILE A 69 4.47 4.76 10.19
CA ILE A 69 4.94 5.01 11.57
C ILE A 69 4.04 6.04 12.27
N ALA A 70 3.67 7.12 11.59
CA ALA A 70 2.78 8.14 12.15
C ALA A 70 1.39 7.58 12.50
N ILE A 71 0.81 6.74 11.63
CA ILE A 71 -0.46 6.04 11.90
C ILE A 71 -0.34 5.16 13.14
N VAL A 72 0.73 4.36 13.25
CA VAL A 72 0.96 3.48 14.40
C VAL A 72 1.09 4.30 15.69
N ILE A 73 1.90 5.36 15.69
CA ILE A 73 2.07 6.24 16.87
C ILE A 73 0.73 6.84 17.28
N TYR A 74 -0.02 7.41 16.33
CA TYR A 74 -1.33 7.99 16.60
C TYR A 74 -2.28 7.00 17.27
N ARG A 75 -2.36 5.77 16.73
CA ARG A 75 -3.24 4.72 17.29
C ARG A 75 -2.79 4.21 18.64
N VAL A 76 -1.50 4.09 18.88
CA VAL A 76 -0.98 3.72 20.20
C VAL A 76 -1.34 4.79 21.24
N MET A 77 -1.20 6.07 20.89
CA MET A 77 -1.53 7.19 21.79
C MET A 77 -3.03 7.33 22.07
N GLU A 78 -3.90 6.89 21.15
CA GLU A 78 -5.36 6.91 21.37
C GLU A 78 -5.83 5.78 22.30
N ILE A 79 -5.11 4.65 22.31
CA ILE A 79 -5.45 3.47 23.13
C ILE A 79 -4.99 3.64 24.59
N ILE A 80 -3.91 4.41 24.82
CA ILE A 80 -3.32 4.67 26.15
C ILE A 80 -4.01 5.84 26.83
#